data_AF-Q2J036-F1
#
_entry.id   AF-Q2J036-F1
#
_cell.length_a   1.000
_cell.length_b   1.000
_cell.length_c   1.000
_cell.angle_alpha   90.00
_cell.angle_beta   90.00
_cell.angle_gamma   90.00
#
_symmetry.space_group_name_H-M   'P 1'
#
loop_
_entity.id
_entity.type
_entity.pdbx_description
1 polymer ?
#
loop_
_entity_poly.entity_id
_entity_poly.type
_entity_poly.pdbx_seq_one_letter_code
_entity_poly.pdbx_strand_id
1 'polypeptide(L)' 'MVANYHVAVGDQNALGQYLVDRTVSADKRPRLRIACIHCGKEYLVADVNFHNCKCPSCQSDDGQTLS' A
#
# COMPACT_ATOMS: atom_id res chain seq x y z
N MET A 1 -10.89 16.63 12.45
CA MET A 1 -11.25 15.23 12.71
C MET A 1 -10.08 14.38 12.26
N VAL A 2 -9.34 13.76 13.19
CA VAL A 2 -8.25 12.86 12.83
C VAL A 2 -8.90 11.50 12.60
N ALA A 3 -9.05 11.10 11.34
CA ALA A 3 -9.57 9.78 11.03
C ALA A 3 -8.55 8.76 11.53
N ASN A 4 -8.87 8.12 12.65
CA ASN A 4 -8.14 6.97 13.17
C ASN A 4 -8.49 5.78 12.25
N TYR A 5 -7.76 5.66 11.15
CA TYR A 5 -7.92 4.52 10.25
C TYR A 5 -7.28 3.29 10.92
N HIS A 6 -8.10 2.46 11.56
CA HIS A 6 -7.67 1.22 12.19
C HIS A 6 -7.40 0.13 11.13
N VAL A 7 -6.32 0.24 10.35
CA VAL A 7 -5.96 -0.79 9.34
C VAL A 7 -5.19 -1.94 10.01
N ALA A 8 -5.81 -3.09 10.26
CA ALA A 8 -5.15 -4.24 10.90
C ALA A 8 -4.32 -5.06 9.89
N VAL A 9 -3.34 -5.84 10.37
CA VAL A 9 -2.59 -6.76 9.52
C VAL A 9 -3.58 -7.75 8.87
N GLY A 10 -3.49 -7.88 7.55
CA GLY A 10 -4.43 -8.66 6.74
C GLY A 10 -5.60 -7.86 6.16
N ASP A 11 -5.85 -6.61 6.59
CA ASP A 11 -6.87 -5.76 5.96
C ASP A 11 -6.56 -5.55 4.48
N GLN A 12 -7.57 -5.67 3.62
CA GLN A 12 -7.47 -5.44 2.19
C GLN A 12 -8.24 -4.18 1.79
N ASN A 13 -7.62 -3.30 1.00
CA ASN A 13 -8.31 -2.15 0.42
C ASN A 13 -9.17 -2.56 -0.81
N ALA A 14 -9.99 -1.63 -1.31
CA ALA A 14 -10.84 -1.85 -2.49
C ALA A 14 -10.07 -2.10 -3.80
N LEU A 15 -8.75 -1.87 -3.80
CA LEU A 15 -7.86 -1.97 -4.96
C LEU A 15 -7.01 -3.25 -4.93
N GLY A 16 -7.23 -4.15 -3.98
CA GLY A 16 -6.52 -5.43 -3.89
C GLY A 16 -5.14 -5.33 -3.25
N GLN A 17 -4.89 -4.35 -2.39
CA GLN A 17 -3.69 -4.31 -1.55
C GLN A 17 -4.05 -4.71 -0.13
N TYR A 18 -3.24 -5.57 0.47
CA TYR A 18 -3.42 -5.99 1.86
C TYR A 18 -2.25 -5.59 2.74
N LEU A 19 -2.54 -5.26 4.01
CA LEU A 19 -1.53 -4.90 4.99
C LEU A 19 -0.74 -6.14 5.43
N VAL A 20 0.58 -6.11 5.27
CA VAL A 20 1.50 -7.16 5.74
C VAL A 20 2.02 -6.82 7.13
N ASP A 21 2.50 -5.60 7.33
CA ASP A 21 3.10 -5.16 8.58
C ASP A 21 3.03 -3.64 8.76
N ARG A 22 3.05 -3.17 10.01
CA ARG A 22 3.19 -1.74 10.33
C ARG A 22 4.64 -1.42 10.69
N THR A 23 5.30 -0.65 9.83
CA THR A 23 6.68 -0.22 10.04
C THR A 23 6.74 1.26 10.43
N VAL A 24 7.43 1.57 11.51
CA VAL A 24 7.74 2.96 11.87
C VAL A 24 9.02 3.37 11.14
N SER A 25 8.94 4.37 10.25
CA SER A 25 10.14 4.92 9.58
C SER A 25 10.97 5.76 10.56
N ALA A 26 12.26 5.93 10.26
CA ALA A 26 13.20 6.75 11.05
C ALA A 26 12.69 8.19 11.28
N ASP A 27 11.94 8.75 10.32
CA ASP A 27 11.28 10.06 10.41
C ASP A 27 10.06 10.10 11.36
N LYS A 28 9.86 9.06 12.18
CA LYS A 28 8.73 8.87 13.10
C LYS A 28 7.35 8.89 12.43
N ARG A 29 7.29 8.76 11.10
CA ARG A 29 6.04 8.66 10.35
C ARG A 29 5.65 7.19 10.22
N PRO A 30 4.41 6.81 10.58
CA PRO A 30 3.95 5.45 10.39
C PRO A 30 3.88 5.14 8.91
N ARG A 31 4.52 4.05 8.51
CA ARG A 31 4.39 3.45 7.20
C ARG A 31 3.80 2.06 7.31
N LEU A 32 3.14 1.65 6.25
CA LEU A 32 2.55 0.35 6.11
C LEU A 32 3.33 -0.40 5.04
N ARG A 33 3.76 -1.62 5.36
CA ARG A 33 4.22 -2.59 4.37
C ARG A 33 2.99 -3.30 3.85
N ILE A 34 2.68 -3.10 2.57
CA ILE A 34 1.51 -3.69 1.92
C ILE A 34 1.94 -4.56 0.75
N ALA A 35 1.09 -5.51 0.38
CA ALA A 35 1.30 -6.41 -0.75
C ALA A 35 0.11 -6.33 -1.70
N CYS A 36 0.37 -6.47 -3.00
CA CYS A 36 -0.67 -6.50 -4.03
C CYS A 36 -1.10 -7.94 -4.31
N ILE A 37 -2.41 -8.22 -4.31
CA ILE A 37 -2.93 -9.55 -4.67
C ILE A 37 -2.68 -9.90 -6.14
N HIS A 38 -2.55 -8.90 -7.01
CA HIS A 38 -2.43 -9.11 -8.45
C HIS A 38 -1.02 -9.55 -8.87
N CYS A 39 0.01 -8.98 -8.27
CA CYS A 39 1.41 -9.26 -8.65
C CYS A 39 2.26 -9.83 -7.51
N GLY A 40 1.72 -9.93 -6.29
CA GLY A 40 2.41 -10.44 -5.11
C GLY A 40 3.49 -9.52 -4.54
N LYS A 41 3.80 -8.39 -5.19
CA LYS A 41 4.89 -7.51 -4.77
C LYS A 41 4.52 -6.69 -3.54
N GLU A 42 5.48 -6.57 -2.64
CA GLU A 42 5.40 -5.78 -1.43
C GLU A 42 6.03 -4.40 -1.60
N TYR A 43 5.48 -3.38 -0.95
CA TYR A 43 6.00 -2.02 -0.97
C TYR A 43 5.53 -1.20 0.24
N LEU A 44 6.21 -0.07 0.48
CA LEU A 44 5.93 0.80 1.63
C LEU A 44 5.05 1.98 1.24
N VAL A 45 4.02 2.25 2.04
CA VAL A 45 3.13 3.40 1.87
C VAL A 45 2.95 4.16 3.18
N ALA A 46 2.58 5.44 3.10
CA ALA A 46 2.13 6.15 4.28
C ALA A 46 0.77 5.60 4.75
N ASP A 47 0.55 5.49 6.06
CA ASP A 47 -0.69 4.97 6.64
C ASP A 47 -1.95 5.66 6.10
N VAL A 48 -1.90 6.99 5.99
CA VAL A 48 -2.98 7.83 5.44
C VAL A 48 -3.36 7.51 3.99
N ASN A 49 -2.48 6.82 3.25
CA ASN A 49 -2.69 6.51 1.83
C ASN A 49 -3.20 5.08 1.59
N PHE A 50 -3.33 4.22 2.61
CA PHE A 50 -3.68 2.80 2.43
C PHE A 50 -4.89 2.58 1.53
N HIS A 51 -5.98 3.28 1.80
CA HIS A 51 -7.27 3.11 1.12
C HIS A 51 -7.27 3.59 -0.35
N ASN A 52 -6.31 4.43 -0.74
CA ASN A 52 -6.27 5.06 -2.07
C ASN A 52 -4.93 4.79 -2.80
N CYS A 53 -4.13 3.84 -2.32
CA CYS A 53 -2.85 3.51 -2.92
C CYS A 53 -3.01 2.36 -3.92
N LYS A 54 -2.58 2.58 -5.16
CA LYS A 54 -2.49 1.54 -6.20
C LYS A 54 -1.13 0.86 -6.17
N CYS A 55 -1.05 -0.38 -6.65
CA CYS A 55 0.22 -1.07 -6.79
C CYS A 55 1.12 -0.42 -7.84
N PRO A 56 2.29 0.15 -7.47
CA PRO A 56 3.16 0.82 -8.43
C PRO A 56 3.67 -0.14 -9.50
N SER A 57 3.90 -1.41 -9.16
CA SER A 57 4.34 -2.41 -10.15
C SER A 57 3.29 -2.74 -11.19
N CYS A 58 2.01 -2.80 -10.82
CA CYS A 58 0.93 -3.00 -11.80
C CYS A 58 0.70 -1.73 -12.63
N GLN A 59 0.85 -0.54 -12.02
CA GLN A 59 0.71 0.71 -12.74
C GLN A 59 1.84 0.97 -13.76
N SER A 60 3.07 0.56 -13.45
CA SER A 60 4.19 0.68 -14.39
C SER A 60 4.10 -0.27 -15.57
N ASP A 61 3.33 -1.36 -15.45
CA ASP A 61 3.11 -2.33 -16.53
C ASP A 61 2.04 -1.81 -17.52
N ASP A 62 0.99 -1.16 -17.01
CA ASP A 62 -0.10 -0.56 -17.80
C ASP A 62 0.35 0.67 -18.64
N GLY A 63 1.53 1.22 -18.35
CA GLY A 63 2.07 2.43 -18.99
C GLY A 63 3.27 2.21 -19.91
N GLN A 64 3.81 0.98 -20.03
CA GLN A 64 4.81 0.67 -21.04
C GLN A 64 4.13 0.12 -22.29
N THR A 65 3.56 1.04 -23.07
CA THR A 65 3.58 0.88 -24.52
C THR A 65 5.03 0.66 -24.93
N LEU A 66 5.38 -0.58 -25.23
CA LEU A 66 6.55 -0.93 -26.02
C LEU A 66 6.60 0.05 -27.21
N SER A 67 7.57 0.97 -27.17
CA SER A 67 7.98 1.80 -28.30
C SER A 67 9.35 1.34 -28.75
#